data_AF-A0A520H8G1-F1
#
_entry.id   AF-A0A520H8G1-F1
#
_cell.length_a   1.000
_cell.length_b   1.000
_cell.length_c   1.000
_cell.angle_alpha   90.00
_cell.angle_beta   90.00
_cell.angle_gamma   90.00
#
_symmetry.space_group_name_H-M   'P 1'
#
loop_
_entity.id
_entity.type
_entity.pdbx_description
1 polymer ?
#
loop_
_entity_poly.entity_id
_entity_poly.type
_entity_poly.pdbx_seq_one_letter_code
_entity_poly.pdbx_strand_id
1 'polypeptide(L)'
;MSLLLLAAAVVNLNQLGFRPDDPKTAIIAAAATRPLDWVVVDDAGKAVLSGRTRVGGDDAASGDHVHAASFTPLTRPGTYRLRVDGAESGRFRIGADIYAPLALDALNVFYQQRAGTPIDARFAGARWARAAGHPHEVATCFRGKDEKGNVWPGCGYTLDVTGGWYDAGDHGKYVVNAGIAVWTLQNLYETGLARRLFADGRARLPEAGNRRDDLLDEARWEVEWMLRMQLPAGTRMALPVGAQPPSGRLTLTPVDAGGMAHHKVADAHWTTLPTAPADDKEARLLYPPSTA
;
A
#
# COMPACT_ATOMS: atom_id res chain seq x y z
N MET A 1 37.28 -12.20 -33.41
CA MET A 1 37.23 -11.30 -32.23
C MET A 1 35.82 -10.75 -32.14
N SER A 2 34.92 -11.44 -31.43
CA SER A 2 33.63 -10.85 -31.06
C SER A 2 33.88 -9.85 -29.94
N LEU A 3 33.65 -8.57 -30.22
CA LEU A 3 33.39 -7.59 -29.17
C LEU A 3 32.07 -8.03 -28.51
N LEU A 4 32.15 -8.81 -27.43
CA LEU A 4 31.07 -8.78 -26.46
C LEU A 4 31.05 -7.35 -25.92
N LEU A 5 30.01 -6.58 -26.25
CA LEU A 5 29.64 -5.46 -25.41
C LEU A 5 29.34 -6.07 -24.03
N LEU A 6 30.32 -6.02 -23.13
CA LEU A 6 30.04 -6.18 -21.71
C LEU A 6 29.03 -5.10 -21.37
N ALA A 7 27.81 -5.51 -20.97
CA ALA A 7 26.85 -4.59 -20.41
C ALA A 7 27.55 -3.84 -19.27
N ALA A 8 27.50 -2.51 -19.30
CA ALA A 8 28.06 -1.69 -18.25
C ALA A 8 27.42 -2.09 -16.91
N ALA A 9 28.21 -2.08 -15.83
CA ALA A 9 27.72 -2.44 -14.51
C ALA A 9 26.46 -1.62 -14.15
N VAL A 10 25.47 -2.26 -13.51
CA VAL A 10 24.27 -1.57 -13.00
C VAL A 10 24.36 -1.45 -11.49
N VAL A 11 24.22 -0.22 -10.98
CA VAL A 11 24.32 0.08 -9.55
C VAL A 11 22.94 0.20 -8.93
N ASN A 12 22.55 -0.79 -8.11
CA ASN A 12 21.28 -0.82 -7.40
C ASN A 12 21.48 -0.47 -5.92
N LEU A 13 20.82 0.59 -5.46
CA LEU A 13 20.84 1.03 -4.06
C LEU A 13 19.52 1.74 -3.71
N ASN A 14 19.29 2.00 -2.42
CA ASN A 14 18.16 2.81 -1.97
C ASN A 14 18.27 4.23 -2.56
N GLN A 15 17.37 4.58 -3.48
CA GLN A 15 17.42 5.84 -4.22
C GLN A 15 17.10 7.07 -3.35
N LEU A 16 16.47 6.91 -2.18
CA LEU A 16 16.38 7.98 -1.18
C LEU A 16 17.71 8.11 -0.43
N GLY A 17 18.27 6.97 -0.03
CA GLY A 17 19.56 6.85 0.63
C GLY A 17 19.49 6.10 1.96
N PHE A 18 20.29 6.50 2.95
CA PHE A 18 20.48 5.76 4.20
C PHE A 18 20.56 6.68 5.42
N ARG A 19 20.13 6.19 6.60
CA ARG A 19 20.40 6.91 7.86
C ARG A 19 21.89 6.75 8.24
N PRO A 20 22.46 7.69 9.02
CA PRO A 20 23.88 7.65 9.40
C PRO A 20 24.31 6.31 10.02
N ASP A 21 23.48 5.71 10.87
CA ASP A 21 23.84 4.51 11.63
C ASP A 21 23.35 3.20 11.00
N ASP A 22 22.55 3.28 9.93
CA ASP A 22 22.06 2.10 9.23
C ASP A 22 23.19 1.43 8.41
N PRO A 23 23.13 0.10 8.19
CA PRO A 23 23.91 -0.56 7.15
C PRO A 23 23.65 0.03 5.77
N LYS A 24 24.70 0.16 4.95
CA LYS A 24 24.63 0.80 3.62
C LYS A 24 25.30 -0.08 2.59
N THR A 25 24.50 -0.70 1.74
CA THR A 25 24.96 -1.64 0.72
C THR A 25 24.33 -1.27 -0.62
N ALA A 26 25.16 -1.26 -1.67
CA ALA A 26 24.70 -1.32 -3.04
C ALA A 26 24.92 -2.73 -3.60
N ILE A 27 23.99 -3.18 -4.44
CA ILE A 27 24.12 -4.39 -5.25
C ILE A 27 24.49 -3.97 -6.67
N ILE A 28 25.59 -4.51 -7.19
CA ILE A 28 26.13 -4.17 -8.50
C ILE A 28 25.95 -5.39 -9.38
N ALA A 29 25.14 -5.29 -10.43
CA ALA A 29 25.09 -6.32 -11.47
C ALA A 29 26.26 -6.10 -12.43
N ALA A 30 27.21 -7.03 -12.45
CA ALA A 30 28.41 -6.97 -13.28
C ALA A 30 28.96 -8.38 -13.52
N ALA A 31 29.37 -8.70 -14.74
CA ALA A 31 29.87 -10.04 -15.10
C ALA A 31 31.27 -10.37 -14.53
N ALA A 32 31.89 -9.44 -13.81
CA ALA A 32 33.25 -9.59 -13.30
C ALA A 32 33.29 -10.63 -12.17
N THR A 33 34.18 -11.62 -12.26
CA THR A 33 34.32 -12.65 -11.20
C THR A 33 35.29 -12.25 -10.09
N ARG A 34 35.88 -11.05 -10.18
CA ARG A 34 36.83 -10.49 -9.21
C ARG A 34 36.26 -9.24 -8.54
N PRO A 35 36.67 -8.89 -7.31
CA PRO A 35 36.30 -7.64 -6.67
C PRO A 35 36.54 -6.41 -7.57
N LEU A 36 35.55 -5.52 -7.62
CA LEU A 36 35.60 -4.24 -8.32
C LEU A 36 35.93 -3.12 -7.34
N ASP A 37 36.71 -2.13 -7.77
CA ASP A 37 36.95 -0.91 -7.01
C ASP A 37 35.73 0.00 -7.09
N TRP A 38 35.37 0.62 -5.97
CA TRP A 38 34.28 1.58 -5.90
C TRP A 38 34.70 2.83 -5.14
N VAL A 39 34.05 3.95 -5.45
CA VAL A 39 34.23 5.24 -4.78
C VAL A 39 32.89 5.92 -4.58
N VAL A 40 32.64 6.41 -3.38
CA VAL A 40 31.56 7.34 -3.07
C VAL A 40 32.09 8.76 -3.24
N VAL A 41 31.38 9.58 -4.01
CA VAL A 41 31.67 11.01 -4.19
C VAL A 41 30.55 11.86 -3.58
N ASP A 42 30.90 13.02 -3.03
CA ASP A 42 29.92 14.03 -2.61
C ASP A 42 29.37 14.82 -3.81
N ASP A 43 28.47 15.77 -3.57
CA ASP A 43 27.81 16.50 -4.66
C ASP A 43 28.78 17.35 -5.49
N ALA A 44 29.89 17.80 -4.91
CA ALA A 44 30.98 18.49 -5.60
C ALA A 44 31.88 17.55 -6.42
N GLY A 45 31.61 16.24 -6.38
CA GLY A 45 32.39 15.22 -7.07
C GLY A 45 33.66 14.81 -6.32
N LYS A 46 33.85 15.25 -5.08
CA LYS A 46 35.02 14.88 -4.27
C LYS A 46 34.83 13.46 -3.73
N ALA A 47 35.84 12.61 -3.92
CA ALA A 47 35.89 11.29 -3.30
C ALA A 47 35.90 11.40 -1.77
N VAL A 48 34.97 10.71 -1.10
CA VAL A 48 34.82 10.75 0.37
C VAL A 48 35.02 9.39 1.03
N LEU A 49 34.83 8.30 0.28
CA LEU A 49 35.06 6.93 0.73
C LEU A 49 35.31 6.05 -0.49
N SER A 50 36.17 5.05 -0.37
CA SER A 50 36.43 4.07 -1.42
C SER A 50 36.65 2.68 -0.84
N GLY A 51 36.52 1.65 -1.67
CA GLY A 51 36.80 0.28 -1.27
C GLY A 51 36.65 -0.69 -2.44
N ARG A 52 36.52 -1.97 -2.10
CA ARG A 52 36.31 -3.06 -3.06
C ARG A 52 35.00 -3.77 -2.79
N THR A 53 34.35 -4.24 -3.84
CA THR A 53 33.14 -5.04 -3.70
C THR A 53 33.45 -6.43 -3.15
N ARG A 54 32.50 -7.07 -2.47
CA ARG A 54 32.48 -8.53 -2.30
C ARG A 54 31.74 -9.16 -3.48
N VAL A 55 32.33 -10.15 -4.14
CA VAL A 55 31.65 -10.92 -5.19
C VAL A 55 30.54 -11.75 -4.55
N GLY A 56 29.31 -11.58 -5.02
CA GLY A 56 28.12 -12.30 -4.54
C GLY A 56 27.83 -13.58 -5.32
N GLY A 57 28.24 -13.64 -6.60
CA GLY A 57 27.96 -14.76 -7.49
C GLY A 57 26.72 -14.53 -8.34
N ASP A 58 26.22 -15.59 -8.98
CA ASP A 58 25.01 -15.52 -9.79
C ASP A 58 23.76 -15.49 -8.87
N ASP A 59 22.93 -14.47 -9.03
CA ASP A 59 21.65 -14.33 -8.34
C ASP A 59 20.55 -15.02 -9.16
N ALA A 60 19.92 -16.04 -8.58
CA ALA A 60 18.94 -16.86 -9.28
C ALA A 60 17.63 -16.11 -9.62
N ALA A 61 17.28 -15.06 -8.87
CA ALA A 61 16.03 -14.33 -9.07
C ALA A 61 16.11 -13.34 -10.24
N SER A 62 17.24 -12.65 -10.37
CA SER A 62 17.50 -11.69 -11.45
C SER A 62 18.17 -12.33 -12.68
N GLY A 63 18.96 -13.40 -12.48
CA GLY A 63 19.85 -13.95 -13.49
C GLY A 63 21.16 -13.17 -13.64
N ASP A 64 21.40 -12.15 -12.82
CA ASP A 64 22.61 -11.33 -12.85
C ASP A 64 23.75 -11.96 -12.04
N HIS A 65 25.00 -11.76 -12.49
CA HIS A 65 26.15 -11.90 -11.60
C HIS A 65 26.27 -10.63 -10.75
N VAL A 66 26.25 -10.77 -9.43
CA VAL A 66 26.14 -9.63 -8.51
C VAL A 66 27.35 -9.48 -7.59
N HIS A 67 27.60 -8.23 -7.21
CA HIS A 67 28.56 -7.84 -6.20
C HIS A 67 27.88 -6.97 -5.14
N ALA A 68 28.45 -6.93 -3.94
CA ALA A 68 28.03 -6.04 -2.86
C ALA A 68 29.12 -5.00 -2.55
N ALA A 69 28.78 -3.71 -2.62
CA ALA A 69 29.61 -2.63 -2.11
C ALA A 69 29.04 -2.13 -0.77
N SER A 70 29.79 -2.28 0.31
CA SER A 70 29.42 -1.75 1.64
C SER A 70 30.14 -0.45 1.91
N PHE A 71 29.38 0.61 2.15
CA PHE A 71 29.86 1.94 2.51
C PHE A 71 29.23 2.38 3.84
N THR A 72 28.88 1.43 4.70
CA THR A 72 28.37 1.66 6.06
C THR A 72 29.18 2.69 6.86
N PRO A 73 30.53 2.76 6.78
CA PRO A 73 31.31 3.79 7.49
C PRO A 73 31.00 5.24 7.09
N LEU A 74 30.33 5.49 5.96
CA LEU A 74 29.89 6.83 5.58
C LEU A 74 28.69 7.27 6.42
N THR A 75 28.94 8.05 7.47
CA THR A 75 27.89 8.55 8.38
C THR A 75 27.62 10.04 8.24
N ARG A 76 28.53 10.79 7.60
CA ARG A 76 28.40 12.24 7.42
C ARG A 76 27.12 12.56 6.61
N PRO A 77 26.22 13.40 7.12
CA PRO A 77 25.05 13.82 6.35
C PRO A 77 25.44 14.56 5.07
N GLY A 78 24.70 14.30 3.99
CA GLY A 78 24.97 14.91 2.69
C GLY A 78 24.35 14.14 1.52
N THR A 79 24.59 14.62 0.31
CA THR A 79 24.18 13.97 -0.94
C THR A 79 25.40 13.39 -1.64
N TYR A 80 25.24 12.16 -2.15
CA TYR A 80 26.33 11.35 -2.67
C TYR A 80 25.94 10.61 -3.94
N ARG A 81 26.96 10.11 -4.65
CA ARG A 81 26.84 9.13 -5.75
C ARG A 81 27.89 8.04 -5.57
N LEU A 82 27.57 6.81 -5.96
CA LEU A 82 28.49 5.67 -5.95
C LEU A 82 28.98 5.42 -7.38
N ARG A 83 30.30 5.31 -7.56
CA ARG A 83 30.93 4.93 -8.82
C ARG A 83 31.61 3.58 -8.68
N VAL A 84 31.42 2.70 -9.66
CA VAL A 84 32.02 1.35 -9.71
C VAL A 84 32.06 0.90 -11.17
N ASP A 85 33.21 0.41 -11.61
CA ASP A 85 33.40 -0.17 -12.96
C ASP A 85 32.83 0.68 -14.11
N GLY A 86 33.12 1.99 -14.09
CA GLY A 86 32.66 2.95 -15.11
C GLY A 86 31.18 3.36 -14.98
N ALA A 87 30.40 2.74 -14.10
CA ALA A 87 29.03 3.12 -13.79
C ALA A 87 28.95 4.13 -12.63
N GLU A 88 27.90 4.96 -12.63
CA GLU A 88 27.56 5.89 -11.55
C GLU A 88 26.09 5.71 -11.16
N SER A 89 25.80 5.68 -9.86
CA SER A 89 24.43 5.61 -9.34
C SER A 89 23.68 6.94 -9.51
N GLY A 90 22.36 6.90 -9.34
CA GLY A 90 21.60 8.10 -8.99
C GLY A 90 22.09 8.74 -7.68
N ARG A 91 21.68 9.99 -7.45
CA ARG A 91 21.96 10.68 -6.17
C ARG A 91 21.24 9.96 -5.03
N PHE A 92 21.91 9.81 -3.89
CA PHE A 92 21.30 9.33 -2.64
C PHE A 92 21.75 10.20 -1.46
N ARG A 93 20.95 10.22 -0.38
CA ARG A 93 21.22 11.05 0.80
C ARG A 93 21.67 10.21 1.99
N ILE A 94 22.63 10.72 2.76
CA ILE A 94 22.85 10.28 4.15
C ILE A 94 22.17 11.29 5.07
N GLY A 95 21.26 10.84 5.92
CA GLY A 95 20.57 11.73 6.86
C GLY A 95 19.54 11.02 7.72
N ALA A 96 19.29 11.54 8.92
CA ALA A 96 18.43 10.89 9.92
C ALA A 96 16.93 10.89 9.56
N ASP A 97 16.51 11.83 8.72
CA ASP A 97 15.11 12.15 8.40
C ASP A 97 14.68 11.70 6.99
N ILE A 98 15.51 10.92 6.28
CA ILE A 98 15.31 10.57 4.85
C ILE A 98 13.99 9.86 4.54
N TYR A 99 13.43 9.12 5.50
CA TYR A 99 12.22 8.34 5.30
C TYR A 99 10.95 9.04 5.82
N ALA A 100 11.08 10.13 6.58
CA ALA A 100 9.94 10.80 7.17
C ALA A 100 8.96 11.38 6.11
N PRO A 101 9.43 12.06 5.04
CA PRO A 101 8.54 12.51 3.97
C PRO A 101 7.81 11.36 3.28
N LEU A 102 8.53 10.27 2.93
CA LEU A 102 7.92 9.11 2.27
C LEU A 102 6.83 8.47 3.14
N ALA A 103 7.03 8.37 4.45
CA ALA A 103 6.05 7.83 5.36
C ALA A 103 4.78 8.71 5.47
N LEU A 104 4.93 10.04 5.47
CA LEU A 104 3.80 10.98 5.45
C LEU A 104 3.06 10.95 4.10
N ASP A 105 3.80 10.81 3.00
CA ASP A 105 3.22 10.65 1.67
C ASP A 105 2.48 9.31 1.55
N ALA A 106 3.03 8.23 2.11
CA ALA A 106 2.36 6.93 2.18
C ALA A 106 1.06 6.98 3.00
N LEU A 107 1.04 7.69 4.14
CA LEU A 107 -0.21 7.90 4.89
C LEU A 107 -1.24 8.69 4.06
N ASN A 108 -0.79 9.69 3.30
CA ASN A 108 -1.69 10.48 2.44
C ASN A 108 -2.31 9.67 1.30
N VAL A 109 -1.77 8.50 0.93
CA VAL A 109 -2.44 7.58 0.00
C VAL A 109 -3.79 7.12 0.55
N PHE A 110 -3.89 6.81 1.85
CA PHE A 110 -5.16 6.46 2.49
C PHE A 110 -6.18 7.59 2.38
N TYR A 111 -5.74 8.83 2.63
CA TYR A 111 -6.58 10.02 2.42
C TYR A 111 -7.10 10.10 0.99
N GLN A 112 -6.22 9.94 -0.01
CA GLN A 112 -6.61 9.98 -1.42
C GLN A 112 -7.54 8.82 -1.82
N GLN A 113 -7.51 7.71 -1.09
CA GLN A 113 -8.40 6.56 -1.26
C GLN A 113 -9.73 6.70 -0.51
N ARG A 114 -9.95 7.74 0.30
CA ARG A 114 -11.23 7.92 1.00
C ARG A 114 -12.42 7.99 0.02
N ALA A 115 -13.40 7.11 0.22
CA ALA A 115 -14.69 7.12 -0.44
C ALA A 115 -15.67 8.03 0.30
N GLY A 116 -16.72 8.50 -0.37
CA GLY A 116 -17.79 9.29 0.24
C GLY A 116 -17.47 10.74 0.54
N THR A 117 -16.25 11.21 0.25
CA THR A 117 -15.80 12.59 0.51
C THR A 117 -14.94 13.14 -0.63
N PRO A 118 -14.96 14.46 -0.90
CA PRO A 118 -14.03 15.07 -1.84
C PRO A 118 -12.58 14.93 -1.36
N ILE A 119 -11.66 14.75 -2.31
CA ILE A 119 -10.23 14.84 -2.05
C ILE A 119 -9.80 16.26 -2.39
N ASP A 120 -9.39 16.98 -1.36
CA ASP A 120 -9.08 18.40 -1.43
C ASP A 120 -7.63 18.64 -1.86
N ALA A 121 -7.45 19.57 -2.80
CA ALA A 121 -6.16 19.98 -3.32
C ALA A 121 -5.20 20.50 -2.22
N ARG A 122 -5.72 20.99 -1.09
CA ARG A 122 -4.91 21.44 0.06
C ARG A 122 -4.10 20.29 0.67
N PHE A 123 -4.59 19.06 0.60
CA PHE A 123 -3.99 17.89 1.26
C PHE A 123 -3.34 16.94 0.26
N ALA A 124 -3.96 16.76 -0.90
CA ALA A 124 -3.49 15.89 -1.96
C ALA A 124 -2.76 16.64 -3.10
N GLY A 125 -2.81 17.97 -3.16
CA GLY A 125 -2.31 18.72 -4.31
C GLY A 125 -3.31 18.75 -5.48
N ALA A 126 -3.24 19.80 -6.29
CA ALA A 126 -4.24 20.11 -7.32
C ALA A 126 -4.42 19.01 -8.38
N ARG A 127 -3.36 18.24 -8.69
CA ARG A 127 -3.42 17.16 -9.68
C ARG A 127 -4.22 15.95 -9.20
N TRP A 128 -4.29 15.72 -7.89
CA TRP A 128 -4.92 14.53 -7.29
C TRP A 128 -6.24 14.85 -6.57
N ALA A 129 -6.63 16.13 -6.56
CA ALA A 129 -7.94 16.53 -6.08
C ALA A 129 -9.04 15.94 -6.95
N ARG A 130 -10.12 15.47 -6.31
CA ARG A 130 -11.28 14.90 -7.00
C ARG A 130 -12.57 15.13 -6.21
N ALA A 131 -13.70 15.12 -6.92
CA ALA A 131 -15.01 15.10 -6.29
C ALA A 131 -15.21 13.82 -5.45
N ALA A 132 -16.21 13.85 -4.57
CA ALA A 132 -16.59 12.68 -3.79
C ALA A 132 -17.09 11.57 -4.71
N GLY A 133 -16.45 10.40 -4.63
CA GLY A 133 -17.02 9.17 -5.17
C GLY A 133 -17.96 8.56 -4.15
N HIS A 134 -19.10 8.03 -4.60
CA HIS A 134 -20.04 7.32 -3.73
C HIS A 134 -20.45 8.10 -2.44
N PRO A 135 -20.89 9.38 -2.52
CA PRO A 135 -21.22 10.22 -1.35
C PRO A 135 -22.46 9.77 -0.56
N HIS A 136 -23.29 8.88 -1.14
CA HIS A 136 -24.49 8.31 -0.54
C HIS A 136 -24.58 6.82 -0.91
N GLU A 137 -23.66 6.02 -0.40
CA GLU A 137 -23.53 4.60 -0.75
C GLU A 137 -24.50 3.73 0.05
N VAL A 138 -25.78 3.82 -0.30
CA VAL A 138 -26.83 2.95 0.22
C VAL A 138 -26.95 1.71 -0.67
N ALA A 139 -26.43 0.58 -0.19
CA ALA A 139 -26.32 -0.65 -0.99
C ALA A 139 -27.28 -1.74 -0.47
N THR A 140 -27.78 -2.57 -1.39
CA THR A 140 -28.46 -3.84 -1.07
C THR A 140 -27.51 -5.01 -1.28
N CYS A 141 -27.88 -6.21 -0.83
CA CYS A 141 -27.04 -7.38 -1.02
C CYS A 141 -27.08 -7.90 -2.46
N PHE A 142 -25.93 -8.39 -2.92
CA PHE A 142 -25.81 -9.13 -4.18
C PHE A 142 -26.89 -10.23 -4.25
N ARG A 143 -27.65 -10.21 -5.35
CA ARG A 143 -28.69 -11.18 -5.67
C ARG A 143 -28.41 -11.73 -7.06
N GLY A 144 -28.42 -13.04 -7.19
CA GLY A 144 -28.27 -13.72 -8.47
C GLY A 144 -27.10 -14.68 -8.49
N LYS A 145 -26.66 -15.01 -9.70
CA LYS A 145 -25.67 -16.06 -9.96
C LYS A 145 -24.25 -15.47 -9.92
N ASP A 146 -23.38 -16.03 -9.09
CA ASP A 146 -21.95 -15.68 -9.11
C ASP A 146 -21.18 -16.39 -10.24
N GLU A 147 -19.90 -16.06 -10.42
CA GLU A 147 -19.04 -16.64 -11.45
C GLU A 147 -18.87 -18.17 -11.33
N LYS A 148 -19.02 -18.73 -10.12
CA LYS A 148 -18.98 -20.17 -9.87
C LYS A 148 -20.34 -20.85 -10.06
N GLY A 149 -21.37 -20.06 -10.34
CA GLY A 149 -22.72 -20.50 -10.60
C GLY A 149 -23.59 -20.71 -9.36
N ASN A 150 -23.17 -20.24 -8.19
CA ASN A 150 -24.00 -20.24 -6.99
C ASN A 150 -25.04 -19.13 -7.07
N VAL A 151 -26.26 -19.44 -6.64
CA VAL A 151 -27.37 -18.48 -6.66
C VAL A 151 -27.56 -17.92 -5.26
N TRP A 152 -27.28 -16.62 -5.11
CA TRP A 152 -27.39 -15.88 -3.87
C TRP A 152 -28.76 -15.21 -3.75
N PRO A 153 -29.48 -15.38 -2.62
CA PRO A 153 -30.84 -14.89 -2.48
C PRO A 153 -30.94 -13.37 -2.20
N GLY A 154 -29.81 -12.67 -2.03
CA GLY A 154 -29.78 -11.30 -1.54
C GLY A 154 -30.28 -11.16 -0.09
N CYS A 155 -30.62 -9.94 0.30
CA CYS A 155 -31.19 -9.62 1.60
C CYS A 155 -32.39 -8.67 1.46
N GLY A 156 -33.22 -8.58 2.51
CA GLY A 156 -34.40 -7.72 2.56
C GLY A 156 -34.13 -6.31 3.10
N TYR A 157 -32.87 -5.89 3.18
CA TYR A 157 -32.46 -4.60 3.72
C TYR A 157 -31.48 -3.88 2.77
N THR A 158 -31.22 -2.62 3.12
CA THR A 158 -30.13 -1.82 2.58
C THR A 158 -29.30 -1.28 3.75
N LEU A 159 -28.01 -1.05 3.54
CA LEU A 159 -27.16 -0.36 4.50
C LEU A 159 -26.53 0.87 3.85
N ASP A 160 -26.49 1.98 4.59
CA ASP A 160 -25.62 3.09 4.25
C ASP A 160 -24.20 2.74 4.68
N VAL A 161 -23.36 2.46 3.70
CA VAL A 161 -21.96 2.08 3.87
C VAL A 161 -21.03 3.13 3.29
N THR A 162 -21.46 4.40 3.25
CA THR A 162 -20.63 5.54 2.82
C THR A 162 -19.35 5.63 3.65
N GLY A 163 -18.25 6.16 3.10
CA GLY A 163 -16.97 6.30 3.78
C GLY A 163 -16.00 5.14 3.54
N GLY A 164 -14.94 5.05 4.34
CA GLY A 164 -13.88 4.04 4.19
C GLY A 164 -12.96 4.33 3.01
N TRP A 165 -12.10 3.37 2.67
CA TRP A 165 -11.12 3.47 1.59
C TRP A 165 -11.49 2.59 0.40
N TYR A 166 -11.24 3.10 -0.80
CA TYR A 166 -11.09 2.26 -1.98
C TYR A 166 -9.85 1.37 -1.83
N ASP A 167 -10.02 0.08 -2.06
CA ASP A 167 -9.02 -0.93 -1.71
C ASP A 167 -7.80 -0.93 -2.62
N ALA A 168 -8.01 -0.66 -3.90
CA ALA A 168 -6.95 -0.60 -4.88
C ALA A 168 -7.26 0.42 -6.00
N GLY A 169 -6.95 0.06 -7.24
CA GLY A 169 -7.27 0.86 -8.42
C GLY A 169 -8.75 0.81 -8.84
N ASP A 170 -9.55 0.00 -8.14
CA ASP A 170 -11.00 -0.09 -8.27
C ASP A 170 -11.71 0.67 -7.16
N HIS A 171 -13.04 0.76 -7.26
CA HIS A 171 -13.84 1.46 -6.26
C HIS A 171 -14.46 0.53 -5.22
N GLY A 172 -14.10 -0.76 -5.17
CA GLY A 172 -14.54 -1.67 -4.13
C GLY A 172 -13.91 -1.37 -2.77
N LYS A 173 -14.59 -1.79 -1.69
CA LYS A 173 -14.13 -1.66 -0.31
C LYS A 173 -14.34 -2.98 0.42
N TYR A 174 -13.29 -3.54 1.03
CA TYR A 174 -13.23 -4.96 1.41
C TYR A 174 -12.82 -5.11 2.87
N VAL A 175 -13.71 -5.63 3.72
CA VAL A 175 -13.52 -5.69 5.18
C VAL A 175 -12.29 -6.51 5.56
N VAL A 176 -12.00 -7.59 4.83
CA VAL A 176 -10.85 -8.46 5.10
C VAL A 176 -9.52 -7.74 4.88
N ASN A 177 -9.36 -7.06 3.75
CA ASN A 177 -8.12 -6.36 3.43
C ASN A 177 -8.00 -5.04 4.23
N ALA A 178 -9.13 -4.35 4.44
CA ALA A 178 -9.23 -3.23 5.35
C ALA A 178 -8.76 -3.59 6.77
N GLY A 179 -9.11 -4.79 7.25
CA GLY A 179 -8.72 -5.29 8.57
C GLY A 179 -7.20 -5.27 8.79
N ILE A 180 -6.42 -5.83 7.86
CA ILE A 180 -4.95 -5.82 8.00
C ILE A 180 -4.37 -4.42 7.78
N ALA A 181 -4.95 -3.62 6.88
CA ALA A 181 -4.50 -2.25 6.61
C ALA A 181 -4.68 -1.36 7.84
N VAL A 182 -5.88 -1.32 8.43
CA VAL A 182 -6.19 -0.50 9.61
C VAL A 182 -5.45 -1.01 10.85
N TRP A 183 -5.34 -2.34 11.02
CA TRP A 183 -4.54 -2.92 12.10
C TRP A 183 -3.08 -2.48 12.01
N THR A 184 -2.51 -2.43 10.80
CA THR A 184 -1.12 -2.00 10.61
C THR A 184 -0.91 -0.55 11.05
N LEU A 185 -1.84 0.35 10.71
CA LEU A 185 -1.78 1.75 11.17
C LEU A 185 -1.90 1.84 12.70
N GLN A 186 -2.86 1.12 13.30
CA GLN A 186 -3.06 1.10 14.75
C GLN A 186 -1.87 0.50 15.50
N ASN A 187 -1.30 -0.60 15.00
CA ASN A 187 -0.12 -1.24 15.56
C ASN A 187 1.13 -0.33 15.46
N LEU A 188 1.28 0.41 14.36
CA LEU A 188 2.37 1.39 14.22
C LEU A 188 2.27 2.51 15.26
N TYR A 189 1.04 2.95 15.59
CA TYR A 189 0.82 3.86 16.71
C TYR A 189 1.15 3.20 18.06
N GLU A 190 0.63 1.99 18.32
CA GLU A 190 0.75 1.27 19.59
C GLU A 190 2.20 0.93 19.95
N THR A 191 2.98 0.45 18.98
CA THR A 191 4.42 0.16 19.17
C THR A 191 5.25 1.40 19.49
N GLY A 192 4.72 2.59 19.21
CA GLY A 192 5.38 3.87 19.45
C GLY A 192 6.53 4.20 18.49
N LEU A 193 6.82 3.32 17.53
CA LEU A 193 7.94 3.44 16.58
C LEU A 193 7.87 4.73 15.73
N ALA A 194 6.65 5.23 15.48
CA ALA A 194 6.40 6.42 14.68
C ALA A 194 5.60 7.52 15.41
N ARG A 195 5.51 7.48 16.75
CA ARG A 195 4.63 8.36 17.53
C ARG A 195 4.89 9.87 17.34
N ARG A 196 6.13 10.27 17.05
CA ARG A 196 6.46 11.68 16.72
C ARG A 196 6.25 12.02 15.24
N LEU A 197 6.29 11.02 14.38
CA LEU A 197 6.18 11.20 12.94
C LEU A 197 4.75 11.58 12.54
N PHE A 198 3.76 10.95 13.18
CA PHE A 198 2.34 11.15 12.91
C PHE A 198 1.57 11.84 14.05
N ALA A 199 2.28 12.51 14.95
CA ALA A 199 1.64 13.34 15.97
C ALA A 199 0.67 14.35 15.33
N ASP A 200 -0.24 14.91 16.13
CA ASP A 200 -1.22 15.90 15.69
C ASP A 200 -0.61 17.01 14.83
N GLY A 201 -1.17 17.25 13.64
CA GLY A 201 -0.75 18.34 12.76
C GLY A 201 0.47 18.04 11.89
N ARG A 202 0.89 16.78 11.77
CA ARG A 202 2.09 16.36 11.01
C ARG A 202 1.76 15.86 9.61
N ALA A 203 0.60 15.23 9.43
CA ALA A 203 0.12 14.72 8.17
C ALA A 203 -0.69 15.76 7.40
N ARG A 204 -0.81 15.57 6.09
CA ARG A 204 -1.67 16.39 5.23
C ARG A 204 -3.06 15.77 5.20
N LEU A 205 -3.81 15.96 6.29
CA LEU A 205 -5.17 15.45 6.46
C LEU A 205 -6.12 16.59 6.89
N PRO A 206 -7.42 16.50 6.57
CA PRO A 206 -8.43 17.42 7.08
C PRO A 206 -8.49 17.51 8.62
N GLU A 207 -8.21 16.39 9.29
CA GLU A 207 -8.28 16.26 10.74
C GLU A 207 -7.04 16.81 11.46
N ALA A 208 -5.95 17.08 10.74
CA ALA A 208 -4.69 17.53 11.32
C ALA A 208 -4.86 18.82 12.15
N GLY A 209 -4.46 18.80 13.42
CA GLY A 209 -4.64 19.89 14.40
C GLY A 209 -5.84 19.71 15.34
N ASN A 210 -6.49 18.54 15.35
CA ASN A 210 -7.67 18.25 16.16
C ASN A 210 -7.35 17.73 17.59
N ARG A 211 -6.06 17.69 17.97
CA ARG A 211 -5.55 17.10 19.23
C ARG A 211 -5.62 15.57 19.29
N ARG A 212 -5.59 14.90 18.14
CA ARG A 212 -5.44 13.46 17.98
C ARG A 212 -4.22 13.17 17.12
N ASP A 213 -3.73 11.94 17.19
CA ASP A 213 -2.63 11.50 16.34
C ASP A 213 -3.19 11.30 14.92
N ASP A 214 -2.54 11.89 13.92
CA ASP A 214 -3.05 11.92 12.55
C ASP A 214 -3.12 10.51 11.94
N LEU A 215 -2.29 9.56 12.41
CA LEU A 215 -2.36 8.15 12.01
C LEU A 215 -3.66 7.49 12.51
N LEU A 216 -4.10 7.87 13.71
CA LEU A 216 -5.34 7.37 14.30
C LEU A 216 -6.58 8.01 13.69
N ASP A 217 -6.50 9.26 13.25
CA ASP A 217 -7.60 9.89 12.51
C ASP A 217 -7.85 9.19 11.18
N GLU A 218 -6.79 8.88 10.44
CA GLU A 218 -6.93 8.10 9.20
C GLU A 218 -7.44 6.68 9.49
N ALA A 219 -6.88 5.98 10.49
CA ALA A 219 -7.37 4.65 10.87
C ALA A 219 -8.85 4.67 11.29
N ARG A 220 -9.29 5.72 11.98
CA ARG A 220 -10.69 5.90 12.39
C ARG A 220 -11.63 5.99 11.19
N TRP A 221 -11.20 6.63 10.10
CA TRP A 221 -12.01 6.72 8.87
C TRP A 221 -12.46 5.34 8.37
N GLU A 222 -11.54 4.37 8.39
CA GLU A 222 -11.84 3.00 7.97
C GLU A 222 -12.62 2.22 9.01
N VAL A 223 -12.29 2.36 10.31
CA VAL A 223 -13.06 1.70 11.38
C VAL A 223 -14.52 2.13 11.35
N GLU A 224 -14.81 3.41 11.14
CA GLU A 224 -16.19 3.90 11.04
C GLU A 224 -16.94 3.26 9.85
N TRP A 225 -16.26 3.02 8.73
CA TRP A 225 -16.85 2.28 7.62
C TRP A 225 -17.03 0.79 7.94
N MET A 226 -16.04 0.12 8.54
CA MET A 226 -16.15 -1.28 8.94
C MET A 226 -17.33 -1.52 9.90
N LEU A 227 -17.60 -0.58 10.81
CA LEU A 227 -18.78 -0.64 11.69
C LEU A 227 -20.11 -0.54 10.91
N ARG A 228 -20.15 0.23 9.81
CA ARG A 228 -21.33 0.30 8.91
C ARG A 228 -21.55 -0.99 8.11
N MET A 229 -20.53 -1.84 7.99
CA MET A 229 -20.62 -3.13 7.30
C MET A 229 -21.22 -4.25 8.15
N GLN A 230 -21.52 -4.00 9.43
CA GLN A 230 -22.13 -4.99 10.32
C GLN A 230 -23.59 -5.24 9.99
N LEU A 231 -23.98 -6.52 10.00
CA LEU A 231 -25.34 -6.94 9.75
C LEU A 231 -26.23 -6.60 10.96
N PRO A 232 -27.45 -6.08 10.75
CA PRO A 232 -28.40 -5.80 11.83
C PRO A 232 -28.66 -7.04 12.70
N ALA A 233 -28.89 -6.84 14.00
CA ALA A 233 -29.20 -7.93 14.91
C ALA A 233 -30.42 -8.75 14.45
N GLY A 234 -30.35 -10.07 14.60
CA GLY A 234 -31.42 -11.00 14.17
C GLY A 234 -31.54 -11.19 12.66
N THR A 235 -30.63 -10.63 11.86
CA THR A 235 -30.61 -10.83 10.41
C THR A 235 -30.34 -12.30 10.08
N ARG A 236 -31.27 -12.95 9.38
CA ARG A 236 -31.06 -14.30 8.85
C ARG A 236 -30.60 -14.26 7.40
N MET A 237 -29.55 -15.02 7.08
CA MET A 237 -29.02 -15.17 5.72
C MET A 237 -28.75 -16.62 5.36
N ALA A 238 -28.87 -16.96 4.08
CA ALA A 238 -28.48 -18.27 3.58
C ALA A 238 -26.98 -18.24 3.23
N LEU A 239 -26.17 -18.94 4.04
CA LEU A 239 -24.70 -18.90 3.95
C LEU A 239 -24.11 -20.31 3.82
N PRO A 240 -22.92 -20.45 3.19
CA PRO A 240 -22.23 -21.73 3.08
C PRO A 240 -21.59 -22.13 4.41
N VAL A 241 -22.37 -22.72 5.32
CA VAL A 241 -21.91 -23.14 6.64
C VAL A 241 -21.51 -24.61 6.64
N GLY A 242 -20.37 -24.93 7.26
CA GLY A 242 -19.85 -26.30 7.35
C GLY A 242 -19.17 -26.78 6.07
N ALA A 243 -18.93 -28.09 5.98
CA ALA A 243 -18.25 -28.71 4.85
C ALA A 243 -19.04 -28.49 3.54
N GLN A 244 -18.39 -27.89 2.55
CA GLN A 244 -18.98 -27.60 1.24
C GLN A 244 -18.56 -28.64 0.20
N PRO A 245 -19.40 -28.89 -0.84
CA PRO A 245 -19.05 -29.82 -1.91
C PRO A 245 -17.76 -29.42 -2.64
N PRO A 246 -16.88 -30.37 -3.00
CA PRO A 246 -15.67 -30.10 -3.79
C PRO A 246 -15.97 -29.52 -5.18
N SER A 247 -17.20 -29.69 -5.67
CA SER A 247 -17.66 -29.17 -6.96
C SER A 247 -17.71 -27.64 -7.03
N GLY A 248 -17.62 -26.95 -5.88
CA GLY A 248 -17.72 -25.49 -5.80
C GLY A 248 -19.15 -24.95 -5.84
N ARG A 249 -20.16 -25.82 -6.03
CA ARG A 249 -21.58 -25.48 -5.84
C ARG A 249 -21.92 -25.52 -4.36
N LEU A 250 -22.21 -24.36 -3.79
CA LEU A 250 -22.44 -24.16 -2.37
C LEU A 250 -23.84 -24.66 -1.96
N THR A 251 -23.91 -25.27 -0.78
CA THR A 251 -25.16 -25.51 -0.07
C THR A 251 -25.37 -24.35 0.90
N LEU A 252 -26.34 -23.49 0.60
CA LEU A 252 -26.66 -22.33 1.44
C LEU A 252 -27.64 -22.71 2.54
N THR A 253 -27.23 -22.54 3.80
CA THR A 253 -28.01 -22.87 4.99
C THR A 253 -28.50 -21.58 5.65
N PRO A 254 -29.81 -21.44 5.96
CA PRO A 254 -30.32 -20.27 6.68
C PRO A 254 -29.81 -20.22 8.12
N VAL A 255 -28.96 -19.25 8.43
CA VAL A 255 -28.40 -19.03 9.77
C VAL A 255 -28.75 -17.64 10.29
N ASP A 256 -28.68 -17.46 11.61
CA ASP A 256 -28.62 -16.12 12.19
C ASP A 256 -27.21 -15.56 11.93
N ALA A 257 -27.15 -14.47 11.17
CA ALA A 257 -25.94 -13.77 10.78
C ALA A 257 -25.88 -12.36 11.39
N GLY A 258 -26.79 -12.03 12.33
CA GLY A 258 -26.75 -10.75 13.02
C GLY A 258 -25.42 -10.56 13.75
N GLY A 259 -24.82 -9.37 13.61
CA GLY A 259 -23.51 -9.06 14.19
C GLY A 259 -22.29 -9.59 13.40
N MET A 260 -22.50 -10.37 12.34
CA MET A 260 -21.43 -10.59 11.34
C MET A 260 -21.18 -9.29 10.56
N ALA A 261 -20.13 -9.25 9.73
CA ALA A 261 -19.86 -8.15 8.81
C ALA A 261 -19.92 -8.63 7.36
N HIS A 262 -20.50 -7.82 6.48
CA HIS A 262 -20.41 -8.02 5.03
C HIS A 262 -18.94 -8.08 4.60
N HIS A 263 -18.62 -9.01 3.71
CA HIS A 263 -17.23 -9.21 3.28
C HIS A 263 -16.68 -8.01 2.49
N LYS A 264 -17.54 -7.38 1.67
CA LYS A 264 -17.19 -6.20 0.86
C LYS A 264 -18.45 -5.46 0.38
N VAL A 265 -18.26 -4.22 -0.05
CA VAL A 265 -19.17 -3.51 -0.96
C VAL A 265 -18.40 -3.16 -2.23
N ALA A 266 -18.98 -3.46 -3.39
CA ALA A 266 -18.34 -3.21 -4.68
C ALA A 266 -19.37 -3.08 -5.79
N ASP A 267 -18.90 -2.70 -6.97
CA ASP A 267 -19.71 -2.65 -8.19
C ASP A 267 -20.20 -4.04 -8.58
N ALA A 268 -21.38 -4.08 -9.21
CA ALA A 268 -21.92 -5.30 -9.82
C ALA A 268 -21.01 -5.82 -10.94
N HIS A 269 -20.33 -4.91 -11.65
CA HIS A 269 -19.38 -5.21 -12.71
C HIS A 269 -18.18 -4.28 -12.64
N TRP A 270 -17.05 -4.72 -13.20
CA TRP A 270 -15.87 -3.88 -13.35
C TRP A 270 -16.12 -2.68 -14.27
N THR A 271 -15.72 -1.50 -13.83
CA THR A 271 -15.68 -0.30 -14.68
C THR A 271 -14.44 -0.31 -15.59
N THR A 272 -14.50 0.42 -16.71
CA THR A 272 -13.36 0.58 -17.62
C THR A 272 -12.36 1.61 -17.11
N LEU A 273 -11.07 1.46 -17.43
CA LEU A 273 -10.07 2.48 -17.10
C LEU A 273 -9.92 3.53 -18.21
N PRO A 274 -9.80 4.83 -17.88
CA PRO A 274 -9.94 5.40 -16.54
C PRO A 274 -11.41 5.76 -16.22
N THR A 275 -11.90 5.38 -15.04
CA THR A 275 -13.16 5.87 -14.46
C THR A 275 -12.83 6.51 -13.11
N ALA A 276 -13.16 7.79 -12.92
CA ALA A 276 -12.98 8.42 -11.62
C ALA A 276 -14.08 7.96 -10.64
N PRO A 277 -13.84 7.95 -9.32
CA PRO A 277 -14.84 7.52 -8.34
C PRO A 277 -16.19 8.27 -8.40
N ALA A 278 -16.18 9.54 -8.81
CA ALA A 278 -17.40 10.36 -8.95
C ALA A 278 -18.17 10.07 -10.25
N ASP A 279 -17.48 9.52 -11.25
CA ASP A 279 -18.03 9.18 -12.56
C ASP A 279 -18.53 7.75 -12.63
N ASP A 280 -18.21 6.93 -11.62
CA ASP A 280 -18.77 5.60 -11.46
C ASP A 280 -20.30 5.66 -11.35
N LYS A 281 -20.96 4.79 -12.12
CA LYS A 281 -22.42 4.62 -12.19
C LYS A 281 -22.85 3.17 -12.00
N GLU A 282 -21.92 2.25 -11.75
CA GLU A 282 -22.28 0.85 -11.50
C GLU A 282 -23.10 0.71 -10.21
N ALA A 283 -23.93 -0.32 -10.18
CA ALA A 283 -24.71 -0.62 -9.00
C ALA A 283 -23.79 -1.13 -7.88
N ARG A 284 -23.88 -0.52 -6.69
CA ARG A 284 -23.12 -0.91 -5.50
C ARG A 284 -23.84 -1.98 -4.70
N LEU A 285 -23.17 -3.10 -4.44
CA LEU A 285 -23.75 -4.28 -3.83
C LEU A 285 -22.94 -4.75 -2.62
N LEU A 286 -23.65 -5.10 -1.55
CA LEU A 286 -23.08 -5.77 -0.37
C LEU A 286 -22.92 -7.26 -0.66
N TYR A 287 -21.73 -7.81 -0.43
CA TYR A 287 -21.48 -9.23 -0.62
C TYR A 287 -21.70 -10.00 0.69
N PRO A 288 -22.00 -11.31 0.62
CA PRO A 288 -22.30 -12.12 1.79
C PRO A 288 -21.27 -11.95 2.92
N PRO A 289 -21.69 -11.99 4.19
CA PRO A 289 -20.77 -11.88 5.32
C PRO A 289 -19.77 -13.05 5.38
N SER A 290 -18.65 -12.83 6.05
CA SER A 290 -17.63 -13.85 6.30
C SER A 290 -17.19 -13.86 7.75
N THR A 291 -16.61 -14.98 8.19
CA THR A 291 -15.91 -15.12 9.49
C THR A 291 -14.45 -14.66 9.44
N ALA A 292 -14.00 -14.22 8.26
CA ALA A 292 -12.64 -13.75 8.01
C ALA A 292 -12.31 -12.47 8.79
#